data_AF-A0AAD7MCC8-F1
#
_entry.id   AF-A0AAD7MCC8-F1
#
_cell.length_a   1.000
_cell.length_b   1.000
_cell.length_c   1.000
_cell.angle_alpha   90.00
_cell.angle_beta   90.00
_cell.angle_gamma   90.00
#
_symmetry.space_group_name_H-M   'P 1'
#
loop_
_entity.id
_entity.type
_entity.pdbx_description
1 polymer ?
#
loop_
_entity_poly.entity_id
_entity_poly.type
_entity_poly.pdbx_seq_one_letter_code
_entity_poly.pdbx_strand_id
1 'polypeptide(L)' 'KKTSAKKQMMACLFCRERKIGCCRPPEDAPDQTCNQCARRKRKCEYPTESRRGQHTR' A
#
# COMPACT_ATOMS: atom_id res chain seq x y z
N LYS A 1 -25.16 11.13 -3.33
CA LYS A 1 -24.08 12.14 -3.15
C LYS A 1 -22.74 11.42 -3.11
N LYS A 2 -21.88 11.64 -4.11
CA LYS A 2 -20.54 11.02 -4.26
C LYS A 2 -19.65 11.46 -3.10
N THR A 3 -19.42 10.61 -2.10
CA THR A 3 -18.42 10.86 -1.06
C THR A 3 -17.09 10.29 -1.51
N SER A 4 -16.31 11.19 -2.10
CA SER A 4 -14.85 11.16 -2.24
C SER A 4 -14.21 9.88 -1.75
N ALA A 5 -13.85 9.01 -2.69
CA ALA A 5 -12.97 7.89 -2.46
C ALA A 5 -11.70 8.43 -1.79
N LYS A 6 -11.65 8.41 -0.44
CA LYS A 6 -10.40 8.39 0.29
C LYS A 6 -9.67 7.22 -0.31
N LYS A 7 -8.75 7.50 -1.24
CA LYS A 7 -7.89 6.51 -1.89
C LYS A 7 -7.14 5.89 -0.72
N GLN A 8 -7.72 4.83 -0.14
CA GLN A 8 -7.18 4.22 1.06
C GLN A 8 -5.78 3.83 0.67
N MET A 9 -4.79 4.52 1.24
CA MET A 9 -3.39 4.29 0.91
C MET A 9 -3.12 2.83 1.22
N MET A 10 -3.02 2.02 0.17
CA MET A 10 -2.83 0.59 0.31
C MET A 10 -1.41 0.36 0.78
N ALA A 11 -1.25 -0.36 1.88
CA ALA A 11 0.04 -0.86 2.29
C ALA A 11 0.62 -1.76 1.19
N CYS A 12 1.95 -1.78 1.06
CA CYS A 12 2.61 -2.74 0.18
C CYS A 12 2.30 -4.19 0.61
N LEU A 13 2.42 -5.14 -0.32
CA LEU A 13 2.12 -6.55 -0.09
C LEU A 13 2.90 -7.10 1.11
N PHE A 14 4.18 -6.76 1.23
CA PHE A 14 5.03 -7.17 2.35
C PHE A 14 4.51 -6.68 3.70
N CYS A 15 4.17 -5.38 3.82
CA CYS A 15 3.66 -4.84 5.08
C CYS A 15 2.27 -5.40 5.42
N ARG A 16 1.47 -5.70 4.40
CA ARG A 16 0.14 -6.31 4.54
C ARG A 16 0.23 -7.75 5.04
N GLU A 17 1.14 -8.55 4.49
CA GLU A 17 1.41 -9.93 4.91
C GLU A 17 1.95 -9.97 6.34
N ARG A 18 2.90 -9.08 6.66
CA ARG A 18 3.50 -8.99 8.00
C ARG A 18 2.63 -8.27 9.03
N LYS A 19 1.47 -7.73 8.62
CA LYS A 19 0.56 -6.93 9.47
C LYS A 19 1.29 -5.79 10.21
N ILE A 20 2.21 -5.12 9.53
CA ILE A 20 2.98 -3.98 10.06
C ILE A 20 2.54 -2.67 9.40
N GLY A 21 2.82 -1.54 10.07
CA GLY A 21 2.60 -0.21 9.50
C GLY A 21 3.42 0.03 8.24
N CYS A 22 2.75 0.41 7.15
CA CYS A 22 3.39 0.79 5.89
C CYS A 22 3.44 2.32 5.77
N CYS A 23 4.63 2.91 5.90
CA CYS A 23 4.86 4.32 5.59
C CYS A 23 5.34 4.43 4.13
N ARG A 24 4.45 4.86 3.24
CA ARG A 24 4.78 5.11 1.83
C ARG A 24 5.68 6.35 1.74
N PRO A 25 6.76 6.32 0.94
CA PRO A 25 7.54 7.53 0.67
C PRO A 25 6.73 8.51 -0.19
N PRO A 26 7.14 9.79 -0.25
CA PRO A 26 6.53 10.78 -1.17
C PRO A 26 6.58 10.31 -2.63
N GLU A 27 5.62 10.77 -3.43
CA GLU A 27 5.38 10.30 -4.81
C GLU A 27 6.54 10.59 -5.78
N ASP A 28 7.43 11.52 -5.41
CA ASP A 28 8.66 11.89 -6.13
C ASP A 28 9.81 10.89 -5.93
N ALA A 29 9.69 9.91 -5.03
CA ALA A 29 10.75 8.94 -4.81
C ALA A 29 10.82 7.92 -5.97
N PRO A 30 11.97 7.77 -6.66
CA PRO A 30 12.10 6.89 -7.83
C PRO A 30 11.81 5.43 -7.51
N ASP A 31 12.12 4.99 -6.29
CA ASP A 31 11.94 3.60 -5.88
C ASP A 31 10.53 3.27 -5.38
N GLN A 32 9.69 4.29 -5.10
CA GLN A 32 8.39 4.19 -4.41
C GLN A 32 8.37 3.25 -3.18
N THR A 33 9.52 2.89 -2.62
CA THR A 33 9.70 1.80 -1.67
C THR A 33 9.45 2.27 -0.24
N CYS A 34 8.57 1.61 0.50
CA CYS A 34 8.32 1.95 1.91
C CYS A 34 9.58 1.76 2.76
N ASN A 35 9.73 2.56 3.83
CA ASN A 35 10.89 2.50 4.73
C ASN A 35 11.13 1.08 5.29
N GLN A 36 10.06 0.32 5.54
CA GLN A 36 10.15 -1.07 6.01
C GLN A 36 10.76 -2.04 4.98
N CYS A 37 10.46 -1.85 3.70
CA CYS A 37 11.05 -2.64 2.62
C CYS A 37 12.47 -2.18 2.31
N ALA A 38 12.73 -0.87 2.32
CA ALA A 38 14.05 -0.29 2.08
C ALA A 38 15.07 -0.78 3.13
N ARG A 39 14.73 -0.69 4.43
CA ARG A 39 15.61 -1.15 5.52
C ARG A 39 15.90 -2.66 5.47
N ARG A 40 14.95 -3.45 4.98
CA ARG A 40 15.08 -4.93 4.89
C ARG A 40 15.55 -5.40 3.52
N LYS A 41 15.82 -4.48 2.58
CA LYS A 41 16.13 -4.77 1.17
C LYS A 41 15.18 -5.81 0.55
N ARG A 42 13.88 -5.68 0.82
CA ARG A 42 12.83 -6.55 0.25
C ARG A 42 12.09 -5.83 -0.86
N LYS A 43 11.59 -6.61 -1.83
CA LYS A 43 10.77 -6.10 -2.93
C LYS A 43 9.54 -5.37 -2.36
N CYS A 44 9.40 -4.08 -2.65
CA CYS A 44 8.26 -3.29 -2.23
C CYS A 44 7.27 -3.20 -3.39
N GLU A 45 6.21 -3.99 -3.32
CA GLU A 45 5.18 -4.02 -4.35
C GLU A 45 3.86 -3.54 -3.76
N TYR A 46 3.26 -2.52 -4.37
CA TYR A 46 1.97 -2.00 -3.95
C TYR A 46 0.87 -2.64 -4.80
N PRO A 47 -0.22 -3.12 -4.17
CA PRO A 47 -1.36 -3.60 -4.94
C PRO A 47 -2.01 -2.43 -5.69
N THR A 48 -2.17 -2.60 -7.00
CA THR A 48 -2.86 -1.65 -7.89
C THR A 48 -4.37 -1.74 -7.75
N GLU A 49 -4.89 -2.93 -7.40
CA GLU A 49 -6.33 -3.19 -7.26
C GLU A 49 -6.73 -3.41 -5.80
N SER A 50 -7.76 -2.68 -5.33
CA SER A 50 -8.40 -2.94 -4.04
C SER A 50 -9.57 -3.91 -4.22
N ARG A 51 -9.46 -5.09 -3.61
CA ARG A 51 -10.58 -6.03 -3.47
C ARG A 51 -11.48 -5.74 -2.26
N ARG A 52 -11.22 -4.66 -1.51
CA ARG A 52 -12.11 -4.27 -0.41
C ARG A 52 -13.47 -3.87 -0.97
N GLY A 53 -14.54 -4.39 -0.38
CA GLY A 53 -15.92 -4.07 -0.78
C GLY A 53 -16.45 -4.89 -1.96
N GLN A 54 -15.66 -5.81 -2.54
CA GLN A 54 -16.13 -6.71 -3.61
C GLN A 54 -16.83 -7.98 -3.09
N HIS A 55 -17.07 -8.10 -1.77
CA HIS A 55 -17.88 -9.19 -1.25
C HIS A 55 -19.35 -8.87 -1.49
N THR A 56 -19.87 -9.29 -2.65
CA THR A 56 -21.31 -9.45 -2.85
C THR A 56 -21.78 -10.55 -1.91
N ARG A 57 -22.77 -10.25 -1.06
CA ARG A 57 -23.51 -11.26 -0.30
C ARG A 57 -24.50 -11.95 -1.23
#